data_AF-G5NHG1-F1
#
_entry.id   AF-G5NHG1-F1
#
_cell.length_a   1.000
_cell.length_b   1.000
_cell.length_c   1.000
_cell.angle_alpha   90.00
_cell.angle_beta   90.00
_cell.angle_gamma   90.00
#
_symmetry.space_group_name_H-M   'P 1'
#
loop_
_entity.id
_entity.type
_entity.pdbx_description
1 polymer ?
#
loop_
_entity_poly.entity_id
_entity_poly.type
_entity_poly.pdbx_seq_one_letter_code
_entity_poly.pdbx_strand_id
1 'polypeptide(L)'
;MIESMSREERQLFLQICEVIGAKMTWHPELLQESISTLRKEVTGNAQIKAAVYEMMRPAEAPDHPLVEWQDSLTADEKSMLACINAGNFEPTTQFCKIGYQEVQGEVAFSMMHPCISYLLHSYSPFAEFKPTN
;
A
#
# COMPACT_ATOMS: atom_id res chain seq x y z
N MET A 1 15.69 -8.14 -8.41
CA MET A 1 16.44 -6.95 -7.94
C MET A 1 15.49 -6.19 -7.02
N ILE A 2 15.97 -5.63 -5.91
CA ILE A 2 15.14 -4.79 -5.03
C ILE A 2 15.37 -3.35 -5.45
N GLU A 3 14.29 -2.64 -5.81
CA GLU A 3 14.35 -1.22 -6.15
C GLU A 3 14.79 -0.39 -4.93
N SER A 4 15.58 0.67 -5.19
CA SER A 4 16.10 1.51 -4.12
C SER A 4 15.03 2.43 -3.55
N MET A 5 14.92 2.46 -2.22
CA MET A 5 14.00 3.35 -1.52
C MET A 5 14.62 4.72 -1.21
N SER A 6 13.81 5.77 -1.24
CA SER A 6 14.10 7.07 -0.64
C SER A 6 14.26 6.96 0.89
N ARG A 7 14.68 8.06 1.52
CA ARG A 7 14.77 8.09 2.99
C ARG A 7 13.38 7.98 3.64
N GLU A 8 12.39 8.67 3.08
CA GLU A 8 11.00 8.65 3.55
C GLU A 8 10.41 7.25 3.39
N GLU A 9 10.57 6.63 2.21
CA GLU A 9 10.09 5.27 1.94
C GLU A 9 10.74 4.24 2.87
N ARG A 10 12.06 4.36 3.09
CA ARG A 10 12.79 3.47 4.01
C ARG A 10 12.32 3.64 5.45
N GLN A 11 12.00 4.85 5.88
CA GLN A 11 11.47 5.10 7.23
C GLN A 11 10.11 4.43 7.40
N LEU A 12 9.20 4.61 6.45
CA LEU A 12 7.89 3.95 6.47
C LEU A 12 8.02 2.41 6.44
N PHE A 13 8.91 1.89 5.58
CA PHE A 13 9.20 0.45 5.52
C PHE A 13 9.61 -0.11 6.88
N LEU A 14 10.50 0.59 7.59
CA LEU A 14 10.96 0.16 8.92
C LEU A 14 9.85 0.23 9.97
N GLN A 15 9.01 1.27 9.96
CA GLN A 15 7.84 1.35 10.85
C GLN A 15 6.87 0.18 10.64
N ILE A 16 6.63 -0.22 9.39
CA ILE A 16 5.81 -1.39 9.10
C ILE A 16 6.49 -2.67 9.64
N CYS A 17 7.81 -2.83 9.48
CA CYS A 17 8.54 -3.94 10.05
C CYS A 17 8.44 -3.99 11.58
N GLU A 18 8.51 -2.86 12.26
CA GLU A 18 8.35 -2.78 13.73
C GLU A 18 6.97 -3.28 14.16
N VAL A 19 5.91 -2.86 13.49
CA VAL A 19 4.54 -3.31 13.80
C VAL A 19 4.34 -4.78 13.49
N ILE A 20 4.83 -5.28 12.35
CA ILE A 20 4.82 -6.72 12.03
C ILE A 20 5.56 -7.51 13.12
N GLY A 21 6.77 -7.08 13.47
CA GLY A 21 7.60 -7.72 14.49
C GLY A 21 6.92 -7.73 15.86
N ALA A 22 6.31 -6.62 16.26
CA ALA A 22 5.57 -6.52 17.52
C ALA A 22 4.36 -7.46 17.55
N LYS A 23 3.57 -7.52 16.47
CA LYS A 23 2.42 -8.42 16.36
C LYS A 23 2.86 -9.90 16.38
N MET A 24 3.91 -10.27 15.65
CA MET A 24 4.42 -11.65 15.67
C MET A 24 5.04 -12.05 17.01
N THR A 25 5.63 -11.09 17.75
CA THR A 25 6.29 -11.36 19.03
C THR A 25 5.30 -11.49 20.17
N TRP A 26 4.36 -10.55 20.28
CA TRP A 26 3.46 -10.44 21.43
C TRP A 26 2.08 -11.06 21.18
N HIS A 27 1.73 -11.30 19.92
CA HIS A 27 0.45 -11.88 19.50
C HIS A 27 0.64 -13.02 18.49
N PRO A 28 1.40 -14.09 18.84
CA PRO A 28 1.66 -15.20 17.94
C PRO A 28 0.38 -15.90 17.45
N GLU A 29 -0.72 -15.81 18.20
CA GLU A 29 -2.04 -16.32 17.83
C GLU A 29 -2.54 -15.78 16.49
N LEU A 30 -2.17 -14.55 16.11
CA LEU A 30 -2.59 -13.95 14.85
C LEU A 30 -2.05 -14.70 13.64
N LEU A 31 -0.77 -15.09 13.69
CA LEU A 31 -0.15 -15.86 12.62
C LEU A 31 -0.55 -17.34 12.66
N GLN A 32 -0.82 -17.89 13.86
CA GLN A 32 -1.35 -19.24 14.01
C GLN A 32 -2.74 -19.39 13.37
N GLU A 33 -3.58 -18.35 13.45
CA GLU A 33 -4.88 -18.34 12.78
C GLU A 33 -4.70 -18.25 11.25
N SER A 34 -4.07 -17.18 10.76
CA SER A 34 -3.71 -17.06 9.34
C SER A 34 -2.81 -15.84 9.07
N ILE A 35 -2.09 -15.87 7.94
CA ILE A 35 -1.39 -14.67 7.43
C ILE A 35 -2.37 -13.50 7.25
N SER A 36 -3.60 -13.78 6.82
CA SER A 36 -4.62 -12.76 6.61
C SER A 36 -5.03 -12.07 7.91
N THR A 37 -5.06 -12.78 9.03
CA THR A 37 -5.34 -12.23 10.36
C THR A 37 -4.21 -11.31 10.78
N LEU A 38 -2.96 -11.77 10.71
CA LEU A 38 -1.78 -10.93 10.98
C LEU A 38 -1.79 -9.67 10.10
N ARG A 39 -2.06 -9.82 8.81
CA ARG A 39 -2.08 -8.71 7.85
C ARG A 39 -3.16 -7.69 8.20
N LYS A 40 -4.37 -8.13 8.57
CA LYS A 40 -5.46 -7.23 9.01
C LYS A 40 -5.04 -6.40 10.23
N GLU A 41 -4.35 -6.99 11.19
CA GLU A 41 -3.86 -6.28 12.38
C GLU A 41 -2.75 -5.27 12.08
N VAL A 42 -1.96 -5.51 11.05
CA VAL A 42 -0.90 -4.59 10.58
C VAL A 42 -1.49 -3.46 9.75
N THR A 43 -2.30 -3.78 8.72
CA THR A 43 -2.90 -2.77 7.83
C THR A 43 -4.03 -1.98 8.51
N GLY A 44 -4.68 -2.57 9.52
CA GLY A 44 -5.66 -1.91 10.38
C GLY A 44 -5.04 -1.07 11.50
N ASN A 45 -3.72 -1.13 11.70
CA ASN A 45 -3.04 -0.35 12.73
C ASN A 45 -3.15 1.15 12.42
N ALA A 46 -3.67 1.94 13.38
CA ALA A 46 -3.93 3.37 13.19
C ALA A 46 -2.66 4.18 12.86
N GLN A 47 -1.52 3.85 13.46
CA GLN A 47 -0.25 4.53 13.21
C GLN A 47 0.29 4.21 11.82
N ILE A 48 0.19 2.96 11.38
CA ILE A 48 0.57 2.57 10.01
C ILE A 48 -0.33 3.25 8.99
N LYS A 49 -1.66 3.25 9.20
CA LYS A 49 -2.59 3.97 8.32
C LYS A 49 -2.21 5.45 8.23
N ALA A 50 -2.00 6.12 9.36
CA ALA A 50 -1.63 7.52 9.38
C ALA A 50 -0.31 7.77 8.62
N ALA A 51 0.74 7.00 8.90
CA ALA A 51 2.05 7.17 8.26
C ALA A 51 2.02 6.90 6.74
N VAL A 52 1.26 5.89 6.29
CA VAL A 52 1.09 5.61 4.86
C VAL A 52 0.39 6.78 4.16
N TYR A 53 -0.70 7.31 4.74
CA TYR A 53 -1.43 8.44 4.16
C TYR A 53 -0.62 9.73 4.22
N GLU A 54 0.07 10.02 5.32
CA GLU A 54 0.94 11.20 5.43
C GLU A 54 2.01 11.22 4.33
N MET A 55 2.60 10.06 4.02
CA MET A 55 3.62 9.96 2.97
C MET A 55 3.03 10.01 1.55
N MET A 56 1.92 9.29 1.31
CA MET A 56 1.41 9.09 -0.05
C MET A 56 0.35 10.11 -0.46
N ARG A 57 -0.47 10.59 0.48
CA ARG A 57 -1.63 11.45 0.26
C ARG A 57 -1.81 12.42 1.44
N PRO A 58 -0.86 13.35 1.67
CA PRO A 58 -0.81 14.16 2.90
C PRO A 58 -2.05 15.03 3.15
N ALA A 59 -2.79 15.39 2.10
CA ALA A 59 -4.03 16.16 2.21
C ALA A 59 -5.30 15.30 2.34
N GLU A 60 -5.18 13.97 2.27
CA GLU A 60 -6.29 13.03 2.38
C GLU A 60 -6.28 12.34 3.75
N ALA A 61 -7.40 12.43 4.47
CA ALA A 61 -7.54 11.70 5.72
C ALA A 61 -7.69 10.18 5.46
N PRO A 62 -7.18 9.29 6.32
CA PRO A 62 -7.31 7.84 6.16
C PRO A 62 -8.75 7.28 6.14
N ASP A 63 -9.72 8.10 6.52
CA ASP A 63 -11.16 7.83 6.53
C ASP A 63 -11.93 8.67 5.49
N HIS A 64 -11.22 9.28 4.54
CA HIS A 64 -11.81 10.06 3.46
C HIS A 64 -12.91 9.23 2.75
N PRO A 65 -14.13 9.78 2.63
CA PRO A 65 -15.24 9.06 2.00
C PRO A 65 -14.97 8.85 0.52
N LEU A 66 -15.40 7.72 -0.03
CA LEU A 66 -15.28 7.47 -1.47
C LEU A 66 -16.02 8.55 -2.27
N VAL A 67 -15.48 8.87 -3.44
CA VAL A 67 -16.15 9.70 -4.44
C VAL A 67 -16.68 8.78 -5.53
N GLU A 68 -17.97 8.91 -5.85
CA GLU A 68 -18.61 8.08 -6.87
C GLU A 68 -17.96 8.28 -8.24
N TRP A 69 -17.73 7.15 -8.92
CA TRP A 69 -17.03 7.13 -10.19
C TRP A 69 -17.83 7.83 -11.29
N GLN A 70 -17.21 8.79 -11.97
CA GLN A 70 -17.73 9.41 -13.18
C GLN A 70 -16.83 9.02 -14.35
N ASP A 71 -17.30 8.09 -15.19
CA ASP A 71 -16.50 7.58 -16.28
C ASP A 71 -16.34 8.60 -17.40
N SER A 72 -15.20 9.28 -17.41
CA SER A 72 -14.78 10.20 -18.47
C SER A 72 -13.61 9.65 -19.29
N LEU A 73 -13.24 8.37 -19.13
CA LEU A 73 -12.06 7.78 -19.75
C LEU A 73 -12.41 7.03 -21.05
N THR A 74 -11.63 7.30 -22.08
CA THR A 74 -11.61 6.56 -23.35
C THR A 74 -11.01 5.15 -23.16
N ALA A 75 -11.21 4.29 -24.18
CA ALA A 75 -10.62 2.95 -24.17
C ALA A 75 -9.07 2.99 -24.14
N ASP A 76 -8.46 3.94 -24.84
CA ASP A 76 -7.01 4.09 -24.89
C ASP A 76 -6.44 4.53 -23.54
N GLU A 77 -7.12 5.43 -22.83
CA GLU A 77 -6.73 5.86 -21.47
C GLU A 77 -6.84 4.70 -20.47
N LYS A 78 -7.90 3.89 -20.54
CA LYS A 78 -8.04 2.69 -19.69
C LYS A 78 -6.93 1.68 -19.96
N SER A 79 -6.58 1.49 -21.23
CA SER A 79 -5.47 0.62 -21.65
C SER A 79 -4.13 1.13 -21.11
N MET A 80 -3.88 2.45 -21.19
CA MET A 80 -2.68 3.08 -20.63
C MET A 80 -2.58 2.86 -19.11
N LEU A 81 -3.71 3.02 -18.39
CA LEU A 81 -3.76 2.84 -16.95
C LEU A 81 -3.67 1.37 -16.52
N ALA A 82 -3.85 0.39 -17.41
CA ALA A 82 -3.80 -1.02 -17.05
C ALA A 82 -2.49 -1.42 -16.34
N CYS A 83 -1.37 -0.76 -16.67
CA CYS A 83 -0.06 -1.06 -16.09
C CYS A 83 0.01 -0.80 -14.58
N ILE A 84 -0.78 0.15 -14.05
CA ILE A 84 -0.71 0.49 -12.62
C ILE A 84 -1.45 -0.53 -11.75
N ASN A 85 -2.23 -1.44 -12.32
CA ASN A 85 -2.96 -2.47 -11.58
C ASN A 85 -2.98 -3.84 -12.30
N ALA A 86 -1.80 -4.45 -12.44
CA ALA A 86 -1.63 -5.82 -12.93
C ALA A 86 -2.21 -6.11 -14.33
N GLY A 87 -2.19 -5.11 -15.21
CA GLY A 87 -2.64 -5.27 -16.60
C GLY A 87 -4.15 -5.18 -16.79
N ASN A 88 -4.91 -4.88 -15.74
CA ASN A 88 -6.36 -4.71 -15.78
C ASN A 88 -6.75 -3.27 -15.45
N PHE A 89 -7.95 -2.88 -15.89
CA PHE A 89 -8.58 -1.63 -15.51
C PHE A 89 -9.87 -1.91 -14.72
N GLU A 90 -9.87 -1.58 -13.43
CA GLU A 90 -11.03 -1.70 -12.55
C GLU A 90 -11.12 -0.43 -11.68
N PRO A 91 -12.08 0.49 -11.93
CA PRO A 91 -12.14 1.81 -11.28
C PRO A 91 -12.03 1.77 -9.75
N THR A 92 -12.63 0.76 -9.12
CA THR A 92 -12.66 0.63 -7.66
C THR A 92 -11.32 0.23 -7.04
N THR A 93 -10.36 -0.26 -7.84
CA THR A 93 -9.05 -0.74 -7.35
C THR A 93 -7.86 -0.10 -8.04
N GLN A 94 -8.06 0.56 -9.18
CA GLN A 94 -6.98 1.03 -10.06
C GLN A 94 -5.97 1.93 -9.36
N PHE A 95 -6.44 2.74 -8.42
CA PHE A 95 -5.65 3.80 -7.80
C PHE A 95 -5.16 3.45 -6.39
N CYS A 96 -5.29 2.19 -5.94
CA CYS A 96 -4.92 1.79 -4.58
C CYS A 96 -3.43 1.97 -4.25
N LYS A 97 -2.57 1.99 -5.27
CA LYS A 97 -1.12 2.21 -5.15
C LYS A 97 -0.68 3.65 -5.45
N ILE A 98 -1.61 4.53 -5.84
CA ILE A 98 -1.27 5.89 -6.29
C ILE A 98 -1.34 6.87 -5.11
N GLY A 99 -0.26 7.62 -4.93
CA GLY A 99 -0.19 8.80 -4.08
C GLY A 99 -0.28 10.09 -4.89
N TYR A 100 -0.63 11.17 -4.21
CA TYR A 100 -0.69 12.52 -4.76
C TYR A 100 -0.53 13.58 -3.69
N GLN A 101 0.08 14.69 -4.06
CA GLN A 101 0.16 15.89 -3.24
C GLN A 101 0.17 17.14 -4.11
N GLU A 102 -0.37 18.23 -3.58
CA GLU A 102 -0.35 19.53 -4.25
C GLU A 102 0.89 20.32 -3.80
N VAL A 103 1.70 20.76 -4.77
CA VAL A 103 2.89 21.58 -4.54
C VAL A 103 2.80 22.78 -5.46
N GLN A 104 2.68 23.98 -4.89
CA GLN A 104 2.57 25.24 -5.64
C GLN A 104 1.41 25.28 -6.66
N GLY A 105 0.29 24.61 -6.36
CA GLY A 105 -0.89 24.58 -7.24
C GLY A 105 -0.85 23.47 -8.29
N GLU A 106 0.21 22.65 -8.35
CA GLU A 106 0.31 21.50 -9.23
C GLU A 106 0.21 20.18 -8.45
N VAL A 107 -0.44 19.18 -9.03
CA VAL A 107 -0.57 17.84 -8.43
C VAL A 107 0.56 16.95 -8.92
N ALA A 108 1.38 16.47 -7.99
CA ALA A 108 2.42 15.49 -8.25
C ALA A 108 1.92 14.09 -7.88
N PHE A 109 1.94 13.15 -8.83
CA PHE A 109 1.58 11.75 -8.59
C PHE A 109 2.80 10.89 -8.32
N SER A 110 2.63 9.88 -7.47
CA SER A 110 3.63 8.85 -7.19
C SER A 110 2.97 7.48 -7.10
N MET A 111 3.77 6.42 -7.25
CA MET A 111 3.32 5.05 -6.99
C MET A 111 4.00 4.53 -5.73
N MET A 112 3.25 3.83 -4.89
CA MET A 112 3.77 3.22 -3.67
C MET A 112 4.93 2.28 -4.02
N HIS A 113 6.06 2.44 -3.32
CA HIS A 113 7.23 1.61 -3.53
C HIS A 113 6.86 0.11 -3.46
N PRO A 114 7.37 -0.73 -4.39
CA PRO A 114 6.99 -2.14 -4.45
C PRO A 114 7.27 -2.89 -3.14
N CYS A 115 8.33 -2.55 -2.41
CA CYS A 115 8.62 -3.15 -1.10
C CYS A 115 7.57 -2.82 -0.03
N ILE A 116 7.02 -1.61 -0.03
CA ILE A 116 5.98 -1.19 0.93
C ILE A 116 4.66 -1.89 0.59
N SER A 117 4.28 -1.88 -0.70
CA SER A 117 3.10 -2.62 -1.19
C SER A 117 3.19 -4.11 -0.86
N TYR A 118 4.35 -4.72 -1.11
CA TYR A 118 4.63 -6.12 -0.77
C TYR A 118 4.47 -6.37 0.74
N LEU A 119 5.07 -5.53 1.57
CA LEU A 119 5.08 -5.73 3.02
C LEU A 119 3.67 -5.61 3.63
N LEU A 120 2.84 -4.70 3.10
CA LEU A 120 1.46 -4.51 3.55
C LEU A 120 0.51 -5.59 3.04
N HIS A 121 0.66 -6.06 1.80
CA HIS A 121 -0.40 -6.82 1.13
C HIS A 121 -0.02 -8.24 0.69
N SER A 122 1.27 -8.56 0.60
CA SER A 122 1.73 -9.83 0.03
C SER A 122 2.66 -10.62 0.95
N TYR A 123 3.30 -9.97 1.92
CA TYR A 123 4.26 -10.60 2.83
C TYR A 123 3.71 -11.86 3.50
N SER A 124 4.55 -12.90 3.48
CA SER A 124 4.42 -14.13 4.25
C SER A 124 5.69 -14.37 5.07
N PRO A 125 5.59 -14.61 6.39
CA PRO A 125 6.75 -14.89 7.25
C PRO A 125 7.31 -16.31 7.07
N PHE A 126 6.57 -17.20 6.40
CA PHE A 126 6.94 -18.60 6.25
C PHE A 126 8.02 -18.79 5.16
N ALA A 127 9.17 -19.34 5.55
CA ALA A 127 10.33 -19.49 4.67
C ALA A 127 10.07 -20.37 3.43
N GLU A 128 9.12 -21.32 3.53
CA GLU A 128 8.72 -22.21 2.43
C GLU A 128 8.12 -21.45 1.23
N PHE A 129 7.54 -20.27 1.47
CA PHE A 129 6.92 -19.44 0.44
C PHE A 129 7.88 -18.42 -0.17
N LYS A 130 9.19 -18.55 0.04
CA LYS A 130 10.19 -17.64 -0.54
C LYS A 130 10.08 -17.46 -2.07
N PRO A 131 9.73 -18.47 -2.89
CA PRO A 131 9.52 -18.27 -4.33
C PRO A 131 8.20 -17.60 -4.69
N THR A 132 7.20 -17.67 -3.79
CA THR A 132 5.87 -17.06 -3.97
C THR A 132 5.88 -15.58 -3.57
N ASN A 133 6.71 -15.23 -2.59
CA ASN A 133 7.00 -13.88 -2.13
C ASN A 133 7.81 -13.08 -3.16
#